data_AF-A0A8H4H1L4-F1
#
_entry.id   AF-A0A8H4H1L4-F1
#
_cell.length_a   1.000
_cell.length_b   1.000
_cell.length_c   1.000
_cell.angle_alpha   90.00
_cell.angle_beta   90.00
_cell.angle_gamma   90.00
#
_symmetry.space_group_name_H-M   'P 1'
#
loop_
_entity.id
_entity.type
_entity.pdbx_description
1 polymer ?
#
loop_
_entity_poly.entity_id
_entity_poly.type
_entity_poly.pdbx_seq_one_letter_code
_entity_poly.pdbx_strand_id
1 'polypeptide(L)'
;MTIGTITLTQEHPTESSSLDMAGQEKKNQKDCDSARPFTGNVLKFSDLRDRRVVLFWLLELASAVSFVFWLVVASAVSNFPVAINSLLVRDINEVRAFNPSLDDISTDNMEADSSVYDARTFLKQLSVDVWFSLSLTVAVDALAVVATFNRALIKRFHYAVSQRMMFLASALSYAVLSWTKDNTTFVSRHPVKSLGLGFALYMLLCFALDMFEKRMSSSGLPSRWGTLQQYSEELSHSDTSWSRALFLTLNVGGVGMFLTMFISPPWSTLVPVGHILFESAFLSVMKAKRTPRYQVLCSPLFFATICVHWGVAPLTTDLRLAIHPWAFLILGLVGRFLLDANLRSILRSRSEFQWARKNVLISTPRLLEIYIGMVLLEYMGAKVITYIKPIAVVIFFGLGSTGLLAVAAYSIAVR
;
A
#
# COMPACT_ATOMS: atom_id res chain seq x y z
N MET A 1 39.05 -27.99 38.03
CA MET A 1 40.25 -28.77 37.70
C MET A 1 40.07 -30.13 38.35
N THR A 2 40.46 -31.22 37.67
CA THR A 2 40.36 -32.63 38.12
C THR A 2 38.97 -33.25 37.86
N ILE A 3 38.81 -34.05 36.78
CA ILE A 3 38.84 -35.55 36.74
C ILE A 3 37.70 -36.13 37.61
N GLY A 4 36.85 -37.07 37.20
CA GLY A 4 36.79 -37.95 36.05
C GLY A 4 35.83 -39.11 36.39
N THR A 5 35.10 -39.59 35.38
CA THR A 5 34.97 -40.99 34.96
C THR A 5 34.36 -42.09 35.88
N ILE A 6 33.58 -42.97 35.20
CA ILE A 6 33.23 -44.40 35.48
C ILE A 6 32.10 -44.57 36.55
N THR A 7 31.04 -45.39 36.41
CA THR A 7 30.97 -46.78 35.91
C THR A 7 29.55 -47.22 35.53
N LEU A 8 29.49 -48.11 34.54
CA LEU A 8 28.39 -49.00 34.17
C LEU A 8 28.06 -50.01 35.27
N THR A 9 26.80 -50.41 35.39
CA THR A 9 26.45 -51.85 35.43
C THR A 9 24.99 -52.08 35.03
N GLN A 10 24.83 -53.20 34.34
CA GLN A 10 23.67 -53.76 33.67
C GLN A 10 23.16 -54.93 34.52
N GLU A 11 21.86 -55.07 34.71
CA GLU A 11 21.23 -56.36 35.01
C GLU A 11 19.75 -56.36 34.57
N HIS A 12 19.42 -57.34 33.72
CA HIS A 12 18.08 -57.79 33.30
C HIS A 12 17.61 -58.90 34.28
N PRO A 13 16.46 -59.57 34.07
CA PRO A 13 15.09 -59.12 33.89
C PRO A 13 14.16 -59.77 34.95
N THR A 14 12.87 -59.41 34.99
CA THR A 14 11.86 -60.33 35.52
C THR A 14 10.49 -60.06 34.90
N GLU A 15 9.80 -61.17 34.68
CA GLU A 15 8.59 -61.35 33.88
C GLU A 15 7.31 -60.81 34.52
N SER A 16 6.29 -60.82 33.66
CA SER A 16 4.85 -60.96 33.95
C SER A 16 4.06 -59.66 34.17
N SER A 17 3.23 -59.35 33.17
CA SER A 17 1.78 -59.40 33.33
C SER A 17 1.12 -58.89 32.06
N SER A 18 0.74 -59.85 31.21
CA SER A 18 -0.20 -59.67 30.11
C SER A 18 -1.62 -59.63 30.69
N LEU A 19 -2.22 -58.45 30.79
CA LEU A 19 -3.67 -58.29 30.91
C LEU A 19 -4.08 -56.88 30.47
N ASP A 20 -5.04 -56.86 29.54
CA ASP A 20 -5.98 -55.77 29.28
C ASP A 20 -5.48 -54.42 28.74
N MET A 21 -5.08 -54.40 27.47
CA MET A 21 -4.97 -53.16 26.66
C MET A 21 -5.81 -53.17 25.37
N ALA A 22 -6.59 -54.22 25.11
CA ALA A 22 -7.43 -54.30 23.90
C ALA A 22 -8.86 -53.72 24.07
N GLY A 23 -9.22 -53.27 25.28
CA GLY A 23 -10.57 -52.80 25.62
C GLY A 23 -10.77 -51.28 25.72
N GLN A 24 -9.70 -50.48 25.77
CA GLN A 24 -9.77 -49.02 25.93
C GLN A 24 -9.53 -48.22 24.65
N GLU A 25 -9.01 -48.84 23.59
CA GLU A 25 -8.75 -48.15 22.31
C GLU A 25 -10.01 -47.95 21.45
N LYS A 26 -11.13 -48.61 21.76
CA LYS A 26 -12.41 -48.43 21.03
C LYS A 26 -13.37 -47.42 21.65
N LYS A 27 -13.05 -46.82 22.80
CA LYS A 27 -13.95 -45.86 23.48
C LYS A 27 -13.51 -44.39 23.38
N ASN A 28 -12.26 -44.12 23.00
CA ASN A 28 -11.78 -42.77 22.69
C ASN A 28 -11.76 -42.43 21.19
N GLN A 29 -12.18 -43.38 20.34
CA GLN A 29 -12.28 -43.24 18.88
C GLN A 29 -13.73 -43.04 18.42
N LYS A 30 -14.56 -42.31 19.18
CA LYS A 30 -15.96 -42.05 18.80
C LYS A 30 -16.44 -40.61 19.00
N ASP A 31 -15.51 -39.68 19.24
CA ASP A 31 -15.80 -38.25 19.37
C ASP A 31 -14.87 -37.34 18.53
N CYS A 32 -14.30 -37.87 17.45
CA CYS A 32 -13.55 -37.10 16.45
C CYS A 32 -14.18 -37.09 15.04
N ASP A 33 -15.46 -37.47 14.92
CA ASP A 33 -16.19 -37.50 13.64
C ASP A 33 -17.28 -36.42 13.55
N SER A 34 -16.93 -35.15 13.84
CA SER A 34 -17.78 -34.01 13.43
C SER A 34 -17.04 -32.79 12.88
N ALA A 35 -15.73 -32.86 12.64
CA ALA A 35 -15.08 -31.91 11.76
C ALA A 35 -15.28 -32.36 10.31
N ARG A 36 -16.51 -32.26 9.79
CA ARG A 36 -16.70 -32.23 8.33
C ARG A 36 -15.79 -31.12 7.80
N PRO A 37 -14.89 -31.39 6.83
CA PRO A 37 -14.24 -30.30 6.14
C PRO A 37 -15.35 -29.49 5.48
N PHE A 38 -15.43 -28.19 5.78
CA PHE A 38 -16.35 -27.23 5.14
C PHE A 38 -15.92 -26.99 3.68
N THR A 39 -15.88 -28.04 2.87
CA THR A 39 -15.61 -27.99 1.42
C THR A 39 -16.80 -27.44 0.62
N GLY A 40 -17.91 -27.09 1.28
CA GLY A 40 -19.14 -26.56 0.65
C GLY A 40 -19.24 -25.03 0.50
N ASN A 41 -18.27 -24.25 0.99
CA ASN A 41 -18.37 -22.77 1.07
C ASN A 41 -17.48 -22.00 0.08
N VAL A 42 -17.07 -22.63 -1.02
CA VAL A 42 -16.35 -21.94 -2.10
C VAL A 42 -17.36 -21.40 -3.12
N LEU A 43 -17.42 -20.08 -3.29
CA LEU A 43 -18.27 -19.48 -4.33
C LEU A 43 -17.76 -19.91 -5.71
N LYS A 44 -18.64 -20.54 -6.48
CA LYS A 44 -18.42 -20.71 -7.92
C LYS A 44 -18.87 -19.43 -8.61
N PHE A 45 -17.95 -18.50 -8.83
CA PHE A 45 -18.24 -17.18 -9.41
C PHE A 45 -18.96 -17.21 -10.77
N SER A 46 -18.94 -18.35 -11.47
CA SER A 46 -19.64 -18.57 -12.73
C SER A 46 -21.14 -18.86 -12.59
N ASP A 47 -21.63 -19.19 -11.39
CA ASP A 47 -23.06 -19.47 -11.17
C ASP A 47 -23.81 -18.22 -10.71
N LEU A 48 -24.27 -17.41 -11.67
CA LEU A 48 -25.06 -16.20 -11.40
C LEU A 48 -26.46 -16.49 -10.83
N ARG A 49 -26.89 -17.76 -10.74
CA ARG A 49 -28.14 -18.13 -10.06
C ARG A 49 -27.96 -18.23 -8.54
N ASP A 50 -26.71 -18.36 -8.06
CA ASP A 50 -26.40 -18.31 -6.65
C ASP A 50 -26.55 -16.88 -6.13
N ARG A 51 -27.50 -16.66 -5.22
CA ARG A 51 -27.75 -15.36 -4.59
C ARG A 51 -26.52 -14.77 -3.91
N ARG A 52 -25.60 -15.62 -3.44
CA ARG A 52 -24.34 -15.21 -2.81
C ARG A 52 -23.38 -14.62 -3.83
N VAL A 53 -23.30 -15.20 -5.03
CA VAL A 53 -22.50 -14.67 -6.14
C VAL A 53 -23.06 -13.32 -6.60
N VAL A 54 -24.39 -13.20 -6.70
CA VAL A 54 -25.04 -11.92 -7.01
C VAL A 54 -24.75 -10.87 -5.93
N LEU A 55 -24.88 -11.23 -4.65
CA LEU A 55 -24.57 -10.32 -3.53
C LEU A 55 -23.11 -9.86 -3.54
N PHE A 56 -22.16 -10.77 -3.80
CA PHE A 56 -20.74 -10.45 -3.95
C PHE A 56 -20.53 -9.36 -5.03
N TRP A 57 -21.06 -9.56 -6.23
CA TRP A 57 -20.91 -8.60 -7.33
C TRP A 57 -21.62 -7.27 -7.06
N LEU A 58 -22.78 -7.30 -6.39
CA LEU A 58 -23.48 -6.08 -5.98
C LEU A 58 -22.66 -5.27 -4.97
N LEU A 59 -22.00 -5.93 -4.01
CA LEU A 59 -21.13 -5.26 -3.03
C LEU A 59 -19.89 -4.66 -3.71
N GLU A 60 -19.28 -5.35 -4.67
CA GLU A 60 -18.17 -4.81 -5.46
C GLU A 60 -18.61 -3.59 -6.29
N LEU A 61 -19.73 -3.69 -7.00
CA LEU A 61 -20.27 -2.59 -7.79
C LEU A 61 -20.63 -1.38 -6.92
N ALA A 62 -21.30 -1.60 -5.79
CA ALA A 62 -21.63 -0.54 -4.84
C ALA A 62 -20.37 0.11 -4.26
N SER A 63 -19.33 -0.67 -3.98
CA SER A 63 -18.04 -0.16 -3.50
C SER A 63 -17.33 0.68 -4.56
N ALA A 64 -17.36 0.27 -5.82
CA ALA A 64 -16.81 1.04 -6.94
C ALA A 64 -17.55 2.37 -7.15
N VAL A 65 -18.89 2.34 -7.14
CA VAL A 65 -19.71 3.57 -7.24
C VAL A 65 -19.44 4.49 -6.04
N SER A 66 -19.37 3.93 -4.83
CA SER A 66 -19.04 4.66 -3.61
C SER A 66 -17.65 5.30 -3.68
N PHE A 67 -16.65 4.58 -4.21
CA PHE A 67 -15.30 5.12 -4.40
C PHE A 67 -15.31 6.33 -5.34
N VAL A 68 -15.96 6.22 -6.50
CA VAL A 68 -16.06 7.34 -7.46
C VAL A 68 -16.80 8.52 -6.83
N PHE A 69 -17.91 8.28 -6.14
CA PHE A 69 -18.65 9.33 -5.43
C PHE A 69 -17.75 10.07 -4.43
N TRP A 70 -17.08 9.33 -3.54
CA TRP A 70 -16.20 9.93 -2.54
C TRP A 70 -14.96 10.58 -3.15
N LEU A 71 -14.47 10.10 -4.29
CA LEU A 71 -13.37 10.72 -5.01
C LEU A 71 -13.78 12.11 -5.50
N VAL A 72 -14.98 12.24 -6.06
CA VAL A 72 -15.54 13.53 -6.50
C VAL A 72 -15.73 14.47 -5.30
N VAL A 73 -16.33 13.99 -4.21
CA VAL A 73 -16.56 14.81 -3.01
C VAL A 73 -15.24 15.25 -2.37
N ALA A 74 -14.29 14.33 -2.17
CA ALA A 74 -12.98 14.64 -1.62
C ALA A 74 -12.20 15.63 -2.51
N SER A 75 -12.30 15.48 -3.84
CA SER A 75 -11.71 16.41 -4.80
C SER A 75 -12.35 17.80 -4.70
N ALA A 76 -13.67 17.87 -4.57
CA ALA A 76 -14.40 19.14 -4.48
C ALA A 76 -14.08 19.93 -3.19
N VAL A 77 -13.85 19.22 -2.07
CA VAL A 77 -13.47 19.87 -0.80
C VAL A 77 -11.97 20.07 -0.65
N SER A 78 -11.17 19.36 -1.45
CA SER A 78 -9.74 19.62 -1.52
C SER A 78 -9.53 20.97 -2.20
N ASN A 79 -8.73 21.85 -1.61
CA ASN A 79 -8.41 23.17 -2.19
C ASN A 79 -7.56 23.08 -3.48
N PHE A 80 -7.57 21.96 -4.19
CA PHE A 80 -6.93 21.82 -5.48
C PHE A 80 -7.84 22.40 -6.56
N PRO A 81 -7.33 23.25 -7.45
CA PRO A 81 -8.06 23.62 -8.64
C PRO A 81 -8.14 22.37 -9.52
N VAL A 82 -9.18 21.56 -9.34
CA VAL A 82 -9.54 20.49 -10.28
C VAL A 82 -10.19 21.16 -11.49
N ALA A 83 -9.41 21.97 -12.19
CA ALA A 83 -9.72 22.29 -13.57
C ALA A 83 -9.49 20.99 -14.32
N ILE A 84 -10.55 20.20 -14.52
CA ILE A 84 -10.60 19.24 -15.62
C ILE A 84 -10.61 20.10 -16.88
N ASN A 85 -9.45 20.65 -17.21
CA ASN A 85 -9.28 21.53 -18.34
C ASN A 85 -9.55 20.64 -19.54
N SER A 86 -10.60 20.93 -20.31
CA SER A 86 -10.89 20.29 -21.60
C SER A 86 -9.70 20.38 -22.57
N LEU A 87 -8.70 21.23 -22.26
CA LEU A 87 -7.37 21.29 -22.87
C LEU A 87 -6.51 20.02 -22.67
N LEU A 88 -6.67 19.26 -21.57
CA LEU A 88 -5.95 17.99 -21.35
C LEU A 88 -6.35 16.90 -22.34
N VAL A 89 -7.57 16.95 -22.89
CA VAL A 89 -8.01 16.09 -24.00
C VAL A 89 -7.46 16.60 -25.35
N ARG A 90 -7.14 17.90 -25.45
CA ARG A 90 -6.60 18.52 -26.66
C ARG A 90 -5.10 18.21 -26.84
N ASP A 91 -4.32 18.20 -25.76
CA ASP A 91 -2.89 17.83 -25.76
C ASP A 91 -2.62 16.36 -26.16
N ILE A 92 -3.59 15.47 -25.94
CA ILE A 92 -3.51 14.08 -26.42
C ILE A 92 -3.70 14.03 -27.95
N ASN A 93 -4.47 14.96 -28.51
CA ASN A 93 -4.72 15.05 -29.95
C ASN A 93 -3.61 15.81 -30.71
N GLU A 94 -2.91 16.75 -30.06
CA GLU A 94 -1.80 17.50 -30.67
C GLU A 94 -0.49 16.71 -30.79
N VAL A 95 -0.38 15.53 -30.15
CA VAL A 95 0.73 14.58 -30.38
C VAL A 95 0.79 14.07 -31.84
N ARG A 96 -0.25 14.32 -32.65
CA ARG A 96 -0.27 13.98 -34.08
C ARG A 96 0.26 15.10 -35.00
N ALA A 97 0.52 16.31 -34.49
CA ALA A 97 0.94 17.44 -35.32
C ALA A 97 2.11 18.22 -34.68
N PHE A 98 3.32 17.70 -34.77
CA PHE A 98 4.53 18.47 -34.47
C PHE A 98 5.42 18.53 -35.72
N ASN A 99 5.26 19.60 -36.50
CA ASN A 99 6.32 20.21 -37.27
C ASN A 99 6.64 21.55 -36.57
N PRO A 100 7.85 21.75 -36.04
CA PRO A 100 8.21 23.03 -35.46
C PRO A 100 8.62 23.99 -36.58
N SER A 101 7.84 25.04 -36.82
CA SER A 101 8.33 26.24 -37.48
C SER A 101 8.97 27.13 -36.43
N LEU A 102 10.28 27.34 -36.55
CA LEU A 102 10.97 28.48 -35.96
C LEU A 102 10.35 29.77 -36.52
N ASP A 103 9.88 30.64 -35.64
CA ASP A 103 10.13 32.09 -35.64
C ASP A 103 9.12 32.73 -34.68
N ASP A 104 9.59 33.14 -33.51
CA ASP A 104 9.50 34.56 -33.17
C ASP A 104 10.41 34.92 -31.99
N ILE A 105 11.19 35.98 -32.20
CA ILE A 105 12.16 36.58 -31.29
C ILE A 105 11.53 37.82 -30.65
N SER A 106 12.02 38.18 -29.46
CA SER A 106 11.87 39.43 -28.67
C SER A 106 10.83 39.36 -27.54
N THR A 107 11.10 39.78 -26.30
CA THR A 107 11.92 40.92 -25.86
C THR A 107 12.44 40.74 -24.42
N ASP A 108 13.67 41.22 -24.21
CA ASP A 108 14.42 41.36 -22.96
C ASP A 108 13.69 42.16 -21.86
N ASN A 109 13.98 41.80 -20.60
CA ASN A 109 13.54 42.39 -19.30
C ASN A 109 12.39 41.72 -18.53
N MET A 110 11.91 40.54 -18.95
CA MET A 110 11.02 39.67 -18.14
C MET A 110 11.67 38.32 -17.75
N GLU A 111 12.96 38.12 -18.07
CA GLU A 111 13.65 36.82 -17.98
C GLU A 111 13.95 36.34 -16.56
N ALA A 112 14.10 37.25 -15.59
CA ALA A 112 14.41 36.85 -14.21
C ALA A 112 13.19 36.22 -13.50
N ASP A 113 11.99 36.80 -13.67
CA ASP A 113 10.77 36.26 -13.07
C ASP A 113 10.23 35.05 -13.84
N SER A 114 10.40 34.99 -15.17
CA SER A 114 10.03 33.80 -15.95
C SER A 114 10.94 32.61 -15.64
N SER A 115 12.26 32.80 -15.55
CA SER A 115 13.20 31.71 -15.24
C SER A 115 13.03 31.15 -13.83
N VAL A 116 12.69 31.99 -12.84
CA VAL A 116 12.38 31.55 -11.46
C VAL A 116 11.04 30.81 -11.40
N TYR A 117 10.03 31.27 -12.13
CA TYR A 117 8.74 30.60 -12.24
C TYR A 117 8.86 29.22 -12.92
N ASP A 118 9.66 29.13 -13.99
CA ASP A 118 9.92 27.89 -14.71
C ASP A 118 10.71 26.89 -13.84
N ALA A 119 11.74 27.36 -13.12
CA ALA A 119 12.49 26.51 -12.20
C ALA A 119 11.62 25.96 -11.06
N ARG A 120 10.73 26.77 -10.47
CA ARG A 120 9.82 26.33 -9.42
C ARG A 120 8.80 25.31 -9.94
N THR A 121 8.29 25.52 -11.16
CA THR A 121 7.34 24.60 -11.81
C THR A 121 8.02 23.27 -12.13
N PHE A 122 9.24 23.30 -12.68
CA PHE A 122 10.04 22.11 -12.92
C PHE A 122 10.35 21.33 -11.64
N LEU A 123 10.78 21.99 -10.56
CA LEU A 123 11.04 21.34 -9.27
C LEU A 123 9.79 20.70 -8.67
N LYS A 124 8.63 21.34 -8.85
CA LYS A 124 7.35 20.76 -8.45
C LYS A 124 7.06 19.47 -9.22
N GLN A 125 7.19 19.47 -10.54
CA GLN A 125 6.99 18.27 -11.36
C GLN A 125 8.03 17.18 -11.06
N LEU A 126 9.29 17.56 -10.90
CA LEU A 126 10.38 16.66 -10.52
C LEU A 126 10.12 15.99 -9.17
N SER A 127 9.63 16.75 -8.18
CA SER A 127 9.28 16.20 -6.86
C SER A 127 8.18 15.14 -6.97
N VAL A 128 7.19 15.36 -7.85
CA VAL A 128 6.11 14.40 -8.12
C VAL A 128 6.66 13.14 -8.79
N ASP A 129 7.50 13.29 -9.81
CA ASP A 129 8.09 12.15 -10.52
C ASP A 129 8.99 11.30 -9.60
N VAL A 130 9.77 11.93 -8.73
CA VAL A 130 10.56 11.26 -7.69
C VAL A 130 9.66 10.48 -6.74
N TRP A 131 8.58 11.08 -6.26
CA TRP A 131 7.63 10.40 -5.38
C TRP A 131 7.01 9.17 -6.04
N PHE A 132 6.51 9.31 -7.28
CA PHE A 132 5.90 8.21 -8.02
C PHE A 132 6.90 7.08 -8.27
N SER A 133 8.10 7.42 -8.73
CA SER A 133 9.13 6.43 -9.05
C SER A 133 9.51 5.58 -7.83
N LEU A 134 9.78 6.23 -6.69
CA LEU A 134 10.15 5.54 -5.45
C LEU A 134 8.99 4.72 -4.88
N SER A 135 7.76 5.22 -5.00
CA SER A 135 6.55 4.57 -4.46
C SER A 135 6.10 3.39 -5.31
N LEU A 136 6.29 3.44 -6.64
CA LEU A 136 5.85 2.39 -7.57
C LEU A 136 6.47 1.04 -7.26
N THR A 137 7.78 0.98 -7.02
CA THR A 137 8.47 -0.27 -6.67
C THR A 137 7.86 -0.92 -5.42
N VAL A 138 7.56 -0.12 -4.40
CA VAL A 138 7.01 -0.59 -3.12
C VAL A 138 5.56 -1.01 -3.27
N ALA A 139 4.78 -0.29 -4.07
CA ALA A 139 3.39 -0.61 -4.32
C ALA A 139 3.24 -1.93 -5.09
N VAL A 140 4.07 -2.16 -6.11
CA VAL A 140 4.08 -3.45 -6.84
C VAL A 140 4.41 -4.61 -5.90
N ASP A 141 5.39 -4.42 -5.02
CA ASP A 141 5.72 -5.41 -3.98
C ASP A 141 4.58 -5.62 -2.97
N ALA A 142 3.89 -4.55 -2.57
CA ALA A 142 2.74 -4.63 -1.69
C ALA A 142 1.59 -5.41 -2.35
N LEU A 143 1.36 -5.24 -3.66
CA LEU A 143 0.40 -6.04 -4.41
C LEU A 143 0.80 -7.51 -4.46
N ALA A 144 2.08 -7.82 -4.68
CA ALA A 144 2.58 -9.20 -4.61
C ALA A 144 2.35 -9.81 -3.21
N VAL A 145 2.54 -9.03 -2.14
CA VAL A 145 2.24 -9.46 -0.77
C VAL A 145 0.74 -9.67 -0.56
N VAL A 146 -0.12 -8.79 -1.09
CA VAL A 146 -1.58 -8.98 -1.03
C VAL A 146 -2.01 -10.27 -1.75
N ALA A 147 -1.39 -10.57 -2.89
CA ALA A 147 -1.64 -11.80 -3.64
C ALA A 147 -1.26 -13.10 -2.89
N THR A 148 -0.54 -13.02 -1.77
CA THR A 148 -0.29 -14.19 -0.90
C THR A 148 -1.51 -14.63 -0.10
N PHE A 149 -2.54 -13.77 0.00
CA PHE A 149 -3.70 -13.97 0.88
C PHE A 149 -3.30 -14.31 2.33
N ASN A 150 -2.12 -13.90 2.79
CA ASN A 150 -1.70 -14.06 4.19
C ASN A 150 -1.96 -12.75 4.94
N ARG A 151 -3.06 -12.68 5.70
CA ARG A 151 -3.47 -11.46 6.40
C ARG A 151 -2.43 -10.96 7.39
N ALA A 152 -1.76 -11.86 8.12
CA ALA A 152 -0.70 -11.51 9.05
C ALA A 152 0.47 -10.84 8.31
N LEU A 153 0.93 -11.43 7.22
CA LEU A 153 2.00 -10.86 6.40
C LEU A 153 1.61 -9.52 5.78
N ILE A 154 0.43 -9.43 5.16
CA ILE A 154 -0.08 -8.21 4.52
C ILE A 154 -0.10 -7.05 5.52
N LYS A 155 -0.62 -7.31 6.71
CA LYS A 155 -0.72 -6.31 7.77
C LYS A 155 0.67 -5.86 8.25
N ARG A 156 1.56 -6.81 8.57
CA ARG A 156 2.92 -6.50 9.03
C ARG A 156 3.72 -5.78 7.95
N PHE A 157 3.63 -6.22 6.71
CA PHE A 157 4.30 -5.59 5.58
C PHE A 157 3.80 -4.16 5.35
N HIS A 158 2.49 -3.93 5.43
CA HIS A 158 1.93 -2.59 5.30
C HIS A 158 2.51 -1.61 6.33
N TYR A 159 2.49 -1.96 7.62
CA TYR A 159 2.96 -1.06 8.68
C TYR A 159 4.50 -0.99 8.78
N ALA A 160 5.20 -2.10 8.62
CA ALA A 160 6.65 -2.15 8.82
C ALA A 160 7.45 -1.80 7.56
N VAL A 161 6.87 -1.93 6.37
CA VAL A 161 7.58 -1.71 5.09
C VAL A 161 6.89 -0.63 4.26
N SER A 162 5.65 -0.84 3.84
CA SER A 162 4.99 0.06 2.87
C SER A 162 4.89 1.50 3.40
N GLN A 163 4.40 1.70 4.62
CA GLN A 163 4.28 3.04 5.21
C GLN A 163 5.63 3.75 5.36
N ARG A 164 6.67 3.02 5.78
CA ARG A 164 8.03 3.59 5.94
C ARG A 164 8.59 4.05 4.61
N MET A 165 8.45 3.24 3.58
CA MET A 165 8.95 3.58 2.25
C MET A 165 8.15 4.71 1.59
N MET A 166 6.82 4.74 1.76
CA MET A 166 5.98 5.85 1.27
C MET A 166 6.34 7.17 1.96
N PHE A 167 6.61 7.14 3.26
CA PHE A 167 7.10 8.31 3.97
C PHE A 167 8.49 8.73 3.50
N LEU A 168 9.41 7.79 3.30
CA LEU A 168 10.75 8.08 2.78
C LEU A 168 10.69 8.71 1.37
N ALA A 169 9.83 8.18 0.49
CA ALA A 169 9.57 8.77 -0.82
C ALA A 169 9.02 10.21 -0.71
N SER A 170 8.11 10.45 0.24
CA SER A 170 7.56 11.78 0.52
C SER A 170 8.63 12.74 1.05
N ALA A 171 9.52 12.29 1.94
CA ALA A 171 10.61 13.08 2.47
C ALA A 171 11.62 13.47 1.39
N LEU A 172 12.00 12.51 0.52
CA LEU A 172 12.91 12.76 -0.60
C LEU A 172 12.29 13.68 -1.65
N SER A 173 11.01 13.47 -1.99
CA SER A 173 10.23 14.36 -2.85
C SER A 173 10.18 15.79 -2.30
N TYR A 174 9.92 15.95 -1.00
CA TYR A 174 9.92 17.26 -0.36
C TYR A 174 11.31 17.93 -0.34
N ALA A 175 12.37 17.14 -0.16
CA ALA A 175 13.74 17.65 -0.26
C ALA A 175 14.05 18.19 -1.65
N VAL A 176 13.58 17.50 -2.71
CA VAL A 176 13.68 17.96 -4.10
C VAL A 176 12.87 19.24 -4.32
N LEU A 177 11.62 19.29 -3.85
CA LEU A 177 10.77 20.48 -3.95
C LEU A 177 11.39 21.70 -3.26
N SER A 178 12.07 21.47 -2.14
CA SER A 178 12.70 22.53 -1.34
C SER A 178 14.05 22.99 -1.89
N TRP A 179 14.56 22.35 -2.94
CA TRP A 179 15.81 22.69 -3.63
C TRP A 179 15.61 23.92 -4.54
N THR A 180 15.07 25.01 -4.00
CA THR A 180 14.91 26.28 -4.72
C THR A 180 16.14 27.17 -4.51
N LYS A 181 16.58 27.86 -5.57
CA LYS A 181 17.66 28.86 -5.51
C LYS A 181 17.34 30.00 -4.52
N ASP A 182 16.05 30.27 -4.34
CA ASP A 182 15.56 31.15 -3.30
C ASP A 182 15.70 30.43 -1.95
N ASN A 183 16.68 30.84 -1.15
CA ASN A 183 16.87 30.47 0.25
C ASN A 183 15.70 30.99 1.11
N THR A 184 14.46 30.66 0.78
CA THR A 184 13.26 31.11 1.50
C THR A 184 12.71 30.01 2.40
N THR A 185 12.94 28.75 2.05
CA THR A 185 12.49 27.60 2.84
C THR A 185 13.51 27.25 3.93
N PHE A 186 13.02 26.66 5.03
CA PHE A 186 13.89 26.19 6.12
C PHE A 186 14.91 25.14 5.62
N VAL A 187 14.50 24.29 4.68
CA VAL A 187 15.32 23.22 4.12
C VAL A 187 16.50 23.76 3.32
N SER A 188 16.29 24.74 2.44
CA SER A 188 17.38 25.36 1.68
C SER A 188 18.31 26.20 2.55
N ARG A 189 17.78 26.89 3.57
CA ARG A 189 18.59 27.67 4.53
C ARG A 189 19.43 26.82 5.47
N HIS A 190 18.91 25.67 5.88
CA HIS A 190 19.53 24.82 6.90
C HIS A 190 19.52 23.34 6.49
N PRO A 191 20.29 22.95 5.45
CA PRO A 191 20.24 21.60 4.89
C PRO A 191 20.62 20.53 5.92
N VAL A 192 21.66 20.78 6.73
CA VAL A 192 22.10 19.84 7.77
C VAL A 192 21.05 19.68 8.88
N LYS A 193 20.47 20.78 9.37
CA LYS A 193 19.42 20.72 10.41
C LYS A 193 18.16 20.05 9.87
N SER A 194 17.81 20.30 8.62
CA SER A 194 16.65 19.73 7.97
C SER A 194 16.80 18.23 7.72
N LEU A 195 18.00 17.79 7.36
CA LEU A 195 18.32 16.37 7.28
C LEU A 195 18.23 15.70 8.66
N GLY A 196 18.77 16.34 9.70
CA GLY A 196 18.65 15.86 11.08
C GLY A 196 17.18 15.77 11.56
N LEU A 197 16.37 16.79 11.27
CA LEU A 197 14.94 16.80 11.60
C LEU A 197 14.17 15.75 10.80
N GLY A 198 14.45 15.61 9.51
CA GLY A 198 13.84 14.59 8.66
C GLY A 198 14.16 13.17 9.15
N PHE A 199 15.40 12.93 9.57
CA PHE A 199 15.79 11.67 10.19
C PHE A 199 15.08 11.43 11.53
N ALA A 200 14.99 12.44 12.39
CA ALA A 200 14.27 12.34 13.66
C ALA A 200 12.77 12.04 13.46
N LEU A 201 12.13 12.70 12.49
CA LEU A 201 10.73 12.44 12.11
C LEU A 201 10.56 11.02 11.55
N TYR A 202 11.48 10.56 10.70
CA TYR A 202 11.47 9.19 10.19
C TYR A 202 11.57 8.17 11.32
N MET A 203 12.49 8.38 12.28
CA MET A 203 12.66 7.51 13.43
C MET A 203 11.42 7.50 14.35
N LEU A 204 10.82 8.67 14.59
CA LEU A 204 9.58 8.79 15.35
C LEU A 204 8.42 8.05 14.67
N LEU A 205 8.28 8.19 13.34
CA LEU A 205 7.29 7.45 12.57
C LEU A 205 7.54 5.94 12.67
N CYS A 206 8.78 5.49 12.49
CA CYS A 206 9.13 4.08 12.61
C CYS A 206 8.76 3.53 13.98
N PHE A 207 9.06 4.27 15.04
CA PHE A 207 8.70 3.92 16.42
C PHE A 207 7.17 3.84 16.60
N ALA A 208 6.43 4.83 16.09
CA ALA A 208 4.97 4.82 16.15
C ALA A 208 4.38 3.61 15.41
N LEU A 209 4.86 3.33 14.20
CA LEU A 209 4.44 2.18 13.40
C LEU A 209 4.76 0.84 14.09
N ASP A 210 5.95 0.70 14.68
CA ASP A 210 6.32 -0.49 15.48
C ASP A 210 5.41 -0.66 16.70
N MET A 211 5.05 0.44 17.38
CA MET A 211 4.13 0.41 18.51
C MET A 211 2.72 -0.03 18.08
N PHE A 212 2.21 0.49 16.97
CA PHE A 212 0.91 0.10 16.42
C PHE A 212 0.91 -1.37 15.99
N GLU A 213 1.98 -1.83 15.34
CA GLU A 213 2.11 -3.21 14.93
C GLU A 213 2.14 -4.17 16.13
N LYS A 214 2.92 -3.88 17.18
CA LYS A 214 2.99 -4.72 18.39
C LYS A 214 1.65 -4.89 19.09
N ARG A 215 0.81 -3.84 19.09
CA ARG A 215 -0.54 -3.88 19.68
C ARG A 215 -1.54 -4.66 18.84
N MET A 216 -1.18 -4.98 17.60
CA MET A 216 -2.05 -5.69 16.68
C MET A 216 -1.79 -7.21 16.77
N SER A 217 -2.64 -7.93 17.50
CA SER A 217 -2.64 -9.39 17.50
C SER A 217 -2.86 -9.92 16.07
N SER A 218 -1.90 -10.62 15.48
CA SER A 218 -2.10 -11.43 14.28
C SER A 218 -2.10 -12.91 14.69
N SER A 219 -3.24 -13.57 14.64
CA SER A 219 -3.30 -15.04 14.66
C SER A 219 -2.81 -15.54 13.30
N GLY A 220 -1.68 -16.25 13.24
CA GLY A 220 -1.19 -16.87 12.01
C GLY A 220 0.33 -16.82 11.85
N LEU A 221 0.87 -17.81 11.16
CA LEU A 221 2.27 -17.84 10.73
C LEU A 221 2.46 -16.85 9.57
N PRO A 222 3.27 -15.78 9.73
CA PRO A 222 3.43 -14.74 8.71
C PRO A 222 4.31 -15.18 7.52
N SER A 223 5.05 -16.29 7.64
CA SER A 223 6.03 -16.76 6.64
C SER A 223 5.48 -17.89 5.76
N ARG A 224 4.28 -17.73 5.21
CA ARG A 224 3.64 -18.72 4.32
C ARG A 224 2.69 -18.07 3.32
N TRP A 225 2.41 -18.79 2.24
CA TRP A 225 1.25 -18.52 1.40
C TRP A 225 -0.04 -18.89 2.13
N GLY A 226 -1.05 -18.03 2.03
CA GLY A 226 -2.40 -18.31 2.48
C GLY A 226 -3.31 -18.65 1.29
N THR A 227 -4.57 -18.97 1.60
CA THR A 227 -5.62 -19.09 0.59
C THR A 227 -6.66 -18.00 0.78
N LEU A 228 -7.40 -17.65 -0.28
CA LEU A 228 -8.53 -16.71 -0.19
C LEU A 228 -9.52 -17.12 0.91
N GLN A 229 -9.79 -18.43 1.02
CA GLN A 229 -10.66 -18.98 2.05
C GLN A 229 -10.09 -18.73 3.46
N GLN A 230 -8.81 -19.04 3.71
CA GLN A 230 -8.17 -18.79 5.00
C GLN A 230 -8.18 -17.31 5.37
N TYR A 231 -7.86 -16.43 4.41
CA TYR A 231 -7.93 -14.98 4.63
C TYR A 231 -9.36 -14.57 5.02
N SER A 232 -10.36 -15.03 4.26
CA SER A 232 -11.77 -14.71 4.52
C SER A 232 -12.19 -15.18 5.91
N GLU A 233 -11.85 -16.42 6.29
CA GLU A 233 -12.14 -16.97 7.62
C GLU A 233 -11.51 -16.12 8.73
N GLU A 234 -10.22 -15.76 8.59
CA GLU A 234 -9.49 -14.89 9.52
C GLU A 234 -10.08 -13.48 9.64
N LEU A 235 -10.60 -12.94 8.54
CA LEU A 235 -11.29 -11.65 8.52
C LEU A 235 -12.65 -11.75 9.22
N SER A 236 -13.31 -12.89 9.06
CA SER A 236 -14.67 -13.15 9.54
C SER A 236 -14.74 -13.41 11.05
N HIS A 237 -13.65 -13.88 11.69
CA HIS A 237 -13.63 -14.18 13.13
C HIS A 237 -14.02 -13.02 14.05
N SER A 238 -13.92 -11.79 13.59
CA SER A 238 -14.44 -10.61 14.28
C SER A 238 -15.46 -9.93 13.38
N ASP A 239 -16.75 -10.17 13.65
CA ASP A 239 -17.83 -9.43 13.00
C ASP A 239 -18.37 -8.32 13.90
N THR A 240 -19.01 -7.34 13.28
CA THR A 240 -19.65 -6.20 13.95
C THR A 240 -21.02 -5.94 13.32
N SER A 241 -21.95 -5.35 14.05
CA SER A 241 -23.22 -4.90 13.45
C SER A 241 -22.98 -3.85 12.37
N TRP A 242 -23.87 -3.76 11.38
CA TRP A 242 -23.84 -2.71 10.36
C TRP A 242 -23.90 -1.31 10.96
N SER A 243 -24.68 -1.10 12.01
CA SER A 243 -24.76 0.19 12.73
C SER A 243 -23.41 0.60 13.32
N ARG A 244 -22.68 -0.34 13.95
CA ARG A 244 -21.35 -0.07 14.49
C ARG A 244 -20.32 0.11 13.38
N ALA A 245 -20.38 -0.67 12.30
CA ALA A 245 -19.52 -0.46 11.14
C ALA A 245 -19.70 0.95 10.55
N LEU A 246 -20.95 1.37 10.35
CA LEU A 246 -21.29 2.70 9.86
C LEU A 246 -20.78 3.81 10.79
N PHE A 247 -21.00 3.67 12.11
CA PHE A 247 -20.46 4.63 13.09
C PHE A 247 -18.93 4.77 12.97
N LEU A 248 -18.20 3.66 12.89
CA LEU A 248 -16.75 3.69 12.73
C LEU A 248 -16.34 4.35 11.41
N THR A 249 -17.02 4.01 10.31
CA THR A 249 -16.79 4.59 8.98
C THR A 249 -17.01 6.10 8.98
N LEU A 250 -18.10 6.59 9.59
CA LEU A 250 -18.40 8.02 9.63
C LEU A 250 -17.33 8.82 10.40
N ASN A 251 -16.81 8.26 11.50
CA ASN A 251 -15.74 8.91 12.27
C ASN A 251 -14.42 8.94 11.50
N VAL A 252 -13.99 7.79 10.96
CA VAL A 252 -12.74 7.68 10.18
C VAL A 252 -12.81 8.53 8.93
N GLY A 253 -13.85 8.33 8.13
CA GLY A 253 -14.09 9.08 6.91
C GLY A 253 -14.27 10.57 7.14
N GLY A 254 -15.01 10.95 8.18
CA GLY A 254 -15.20 12.36 8.57
C GLY A 254 -13.88 13.05 8.89
N VAL A 255 -12.96 12.39 9.60
CA VAL A 255 -11.61 12.93 9.85
C VAL A 255 -10.80 13.03 8.55
N GLY A 256 -10.85 12.03 7.67
CA GLY A 256 -10.19 12.12 6.36
C GLY A 256 -10.67 13.31 5.53
N MET A 257 -11.97 13.55 5.51
CA MET A 257 -12.60 14.70 4.83
C MET A 257 -12.23 16.03 5.50
N PHE A 258 -12.24 16.09 6.83
CA PHE A 258 -11.81 17.26 7.59
C PHE A 258 -10.35 17.61 7.28
N LEU A 259 -9.44 16.64 7.33
CA LEU A 259 -8.04 16.84 6.97
C LEU A 259 -7.89 17.34 5.53
N THR A 260 -8.67 16.79 4.60
CA THR A 260 -8.66 17.20 3.18
C THR A 260 -9.14 18.64 2.98
N MET A 261 -10.14 19.07 3.75
CA MET A 261 -10.71 20.42 3.65
C MET A 261 -9.80 21.49 4.26
N PHE A 262 -9.15 21.20 5.39
CA PHE A 262 -8.45 22.21 6.19
C PHE A 262 -6.92 22.18 6.08
N ILE A 263 -6.31 21.08 5.62
CA ILE A 263 -4.85 21.05 5.40
C ILE A 263 -4.54 21.75 4.07
N SER A 264 -3.62 22.73 4.14
CA SER A 264 -3.23 23.51 2.98
C SER A 264 -2.43 22.69 1.96
N PRO A 265 -2.45 23.06 0.67
CA PRO A 265 -1.82 22.28 -0.41
C PRO A 265 -0.36 21.87 -0.18
N PRO A 266 0.53 22.69 0.43
CA PRO A 266 1.92 22.29 0.70
C PRO A 266 2.07 21.08 1.62
N TRP A 267 1.07 20.83 2.47
CA TRP A 267 1.06 19.76 3.47
C TRP A 267 0.10 18.63 3.10
N SER A 268 -0.57 18.73 1.95
CA SER A 268 -1.60 17.79 1.51
C SER A 268 -1.09 16.35 1.38
N THR A 269 0.19 16.15 1.05
CA THR A 269 0.84 14.83 1.00
C THR A 269 0.91 14.13 2.36
N LEU A 270 0.77 14.85 3.48
CA LEU A 270 0.70 14.28 4.82
C LEU A 270 -0.73 13.88 5.22
N VAL A 271 -1.77 14.35 4.51
CA VAL A 271 -3.17 14.01 4.81
C VAL A 271 -3.37 12.49 4.84
N PRO A 272 -2.90 11.71 3.85
CA PRO A 272 -3.00 10.25 3.90
C PRO A 272 -2.31 9.61 5.11
N VAL A 273 -1.12 10.10 5.47
CA VAL A 273 -0.38 9.59 6.64
C VAL A 273 -1.18 9.83 7.91
N GLY A 274 -1.69 11.06 8.10
CA GLY A 274 -2.53 11.41 9.23
C GLY A 274 -3.81 10.59 9.29
N HIS A 275 -4.47 10.37 8.15
CA HIS A 275 -5.70 9.57 8.05
C HIS A 275 -5.47 8.10 8.43
N ILE A 276 -4.37 7.49 7.96
CA ILE A 276 -3.99 6.11 8.28
C ILE A 276 -3.65 5.94 9.76
N LEU A 277 -2.90 6.90 10.33
CA LEU A 277 -2.56 6.90 11.75
C LEU A 277 -3.82 7.08 12.61
N PHE A 278 -4.72 7.99 12.23
CA PHE A 278 -5.98 8.21 12.92
C PHE A 278 -6.84 6.95 12.92
N GLU A 279 -7.07 6.32 11.77
CA GLU A 279 -7.86 5.08 11.69
C GLU A 279 -7.27 4.00 12.63
N SER A 280 -5.95 3.81 12.57
CA SER A 280 -5.25 2.81 13.37
C SER A 280 -5.40 3.06 14.87
N ALA A 281 -5.21 4.31 15.30
CA ALA A 281 -5.35 4.70 16.70
C ALA A 281 -6.81 4.64 17.17
N PHE A 282 -7.74 5.16 16.38
CA PHE A 282 -9.17 5.18 16.68
C PHE A 282 -9.73 3.77 16.83
N LEU A 283 -9.49 2.88 15.87
CA LEU A 283 -9.92 1.49 15.97
C LEU A 283 -9.30 0.79 17.19
N SER A 284 -8.03 1.06 17.50
CA SER A 284 -7.38 0.52 18.70
C SER A 284 -8.06 1.01 19.99
N VAL A 285 -8.38 2.30 20.10
CA VAL A 285 -9.06 2.89 21.27
C VAL A 285 -10.47 2.33 21.41
N MET A 286 -11.19 2.22 20.30
CA MET A 286 -12.55 1.65 20.25
C MET A 286 -12.59 0.13 20.43
N LYS A 287 -11.43 -0.51 20.65
CA LYS A 287 -11.24 -1.97 20.71
C LYS A 287 -11.92 -2.66 19.51
N ALA A 288 -11.90 -2.01 18.36
CA ALA A 288 -12.51 -2.46 17.13
C ALA A 288 -11.44 -3.05 16.21
N LYS A 289 -11.86 -3.96 15.34
CA LYS A 289 -11.02 -4.54 14.29
C LYS A 289 -11.59 -4.14 12.93
N ARG A 290 -10.76 -4.16 11.89
CA ARG A 290 -11.24 -4.05 10.51
C ARG A 290 -12.01 -5.33 10.16
N THR A 291 -13.33 -5.27 10.26
CA THR A 291 -14.27 -6.35 9.92
C THR A 291 -14.69 -6.26 8.44
N PRO A 292 -15.28 -7.31 7.85
CA PRO A 292 -15.76 -7.26 6.46
C PRO A 292 -16.73 -6.10 6.21
N ARG A 293 -17.74 -5.93 7.07
CA ARG A 293 -18.74 -4.86 6.96
C ARG A 293 -18.13 -3.46 7.06
N TYR A 294 -17.20 -3.27 7.98
CA TYR A 294 -16.45 -2.01 8.09
C TYR A 294 -15.61 -1.76 6.83
N GLN A 295 -14.93 -2.78 6.29
CA GLN A 295 -14.11 -2.62 5.10
C GLN A 295 -14.93 -2.25 3.86
N VAL A 296 -16.08 -2.88 3.63
CA VAL A 296 -16.94 -2.52 2.49
C VAL A 296 -17.45 -1.08 2.60
N LEU A 297 -17.79 -0.61 3.80
CA LEU A 297 -18.25 0.78 3.98
C LEU A 297 -17.10 1.81 3.96
N CYS A 298 -16.01 1.53 4.67
CA CYS A 298 -14.96 2.50 4.93
C CYS A 298 -13.93 2.58 3.79
N SER A 299 -13.57 1.45 3.17
CA SER A 299 -12.47 1.42 2.20
C SER A 299 -12.70 2.36 1.02
N PRO A 300 -13.90 2.44 0.40
CA PRO A 300 -14.12 3.34 -0.73
C PRO A 300 -13.85 4.80 -0.38
N LEU A 301 -14.39 5.29 0.73
CA LEU A 301 -14.17 6.65 1.24
C LEU A 301 -12.71 6.89 1.64
N PHE A 302 -12.12 5.93 2.34
CA PHE A 302 -10.74 6.00 2.82
C PHE A 302 -9.75 6.07 1.65
N PHE A 303 -9.87 5.17 0.67
CA PHE A 303 -9.03 5.16 -0.52
C PHE A 303 -9.29 6.36 -1.42
N ALA A 304 -10.53 6.83 -1.54
CA ALA A 304 -10.83 8.05 -2.30
C ALA A 304 -10.10 9.25 -1.72
N THR A 305 -10.16 9.44 -0.40
CA THR A 305 -9.46 10.52 0.30
C THR A 305 -7.95 10.47 0.03
N ILE A 306 -7.35 9.28 0.14
CA ILE A 306 -5.91 9.12 -0.13
C ILE A 306 -5.60 9.38 -1.61
N CYS A 307 -6.43 8.85 -2.51
CA CYS A 307 -6.27 8.99 -3.95
C CYS A 307 -6.29 10.46 -4.38
N VAL A 308 -7.09 11.32 -3.76
CA VAL A 308 -7.07 12.76 -4.06
C VAL A 308 -5.68 13.35 -3.84
N HIS A 309 -5.03 13.07 -2.71
CA HIS A 309 -3.75 13.71 -2.35
C HIS A 309 -2.53 13.03 -2.97
N TRP A 310 -2.54 11.70 -3.06
CA TRP A 310 -1.41 10.92 -3.57
C TRP A 310 -1.57 10.49 -5.04
N GLY A 311 -2.73 10.74 -5.65
CA GLY A 311 -3.02 10.39 -7.04
C GLY A 311 -3.48 11.58 -7.86
N VAL A 312 -4.69 12.09 -7.61
CA VAL A 312 -5.33 13.14 -8.42
C VAL A 312 -4.53 14.43 -8.39
N ALA A 313 -4.20 14.97 -7.22
CA ALA A 313 -3.51 16.25 -7.10
C ALA A 313 -2.15 16.27 -7.83
N PRO A 314 -1.29 15.25 -7.69
CA PRO A 314 -0.09 15.14 -8.54
C PRO A 314 -0.41 15.13 -10.05
N LEU A 315 -1.45 14.42 -10.48
CA LEU A 315 -1.84 14.33 -11.89
C LEU A 315 -2.42 15.63 -12.46
N THR A 316 -2.99 16.51 -11.62
CA THR A 316 -3.48 17.83 -12.09
C THR A 316 -2.35 18.75 -12.54
N THR A 317 -1.10 18.48 -12.13
CA THR A 317 0.05 19.30 -12.53
C THR A 317 0.64 18.92 -13.89
N ASP A 318 0.82 17.62 -14.13
CA ASP A 318 1.20 17.08 -15.44
C ASP A 318 0.97 15.56 -15.44
N LEU A 319 0.37 15.04 -16.50
CA LEU A 319 0.19 13.60 -16.71
C LEU A 319 1.48 12.92 -17.17
N ARG A 320 2.36 13.67 -17.85
CA ARG A 320 3.62 13.18 -18.39
C ARG A 320 4.75 13.32 -17.38
N LEU A 321 5.73 12.43 -17.44
CA LEU A 321 6.98 12.64 -16.70
C LEU A 321 7.68 13.92 -17.18
N ALA A 322 8.15 14.73 -16.23
CA ALA A 322 9.06 15.84 -16.47
C ALA A 322 10.51 15.36 -16.62
N ILE A 323 10.86 14.22 -16.01
CA ILE A 323 12.17 13.59 -16.21
C ILE A 323 12.17 12.61 -17.38
N HIS A 324 13.37 12.37 -17.92
CA HIS A 324 13.54 11.37 -18.97
C HIS A 324 13.15 9.97 -18.45
N PRO A 325 12.47 9.14 -19.29
CA PRO A 325 12.09 7.77 -18.94
C PRO A 325 13.16 6.91 -18.24
N TRP A 326 14.42 6.94 -18.69
CA TRP A 326 15.49 6.15 -18.05
C TRP A 326 15.82 6.65 -16.63
N ALA A 327 15.75 7.97 -16.38
CA ALA A 327 16.00 8.55 -15.06
C ALA A 327 14.90 8.13 -14.08
N PHE A 328 13.66 8.06 -14.55
CA PHE A 328 12.54 7.53 -13.76
C PHE A 328 12.79 6.07 -13.36
N LEU A 329 13.28 5.23 -14.27
CA LEU A 329 13.56 3.82 -13.97
C LEU A 329 14.76 3.66 -13.02
N ILE A 330 15.80 4.49 -13.16
CA ILE A 330 16.93 4.51 -12.21
C ILE A 330 16.43 4.86 -10.81
N LEU A 331 15.57 5.88 -10.68
CA LEU A 331 14.94 6.21 -9.39
C LEU A 331 14.12 5.03 -8.85
N GLY A 332 13.47 4.26 -9.71
CA GLY A 332 12.75 3.04 -9.31
C GLY A 332 13.69 1.97 -8.74
N LEU A 333 14.89 1.83 -9.32
CA LEU A 333 15.96 0.97 -8.79
C LEU A 333 16.54 1.50 -7.49
N VAL A 334 16.65 2.82 -7.32
CA VAL A 334 17.01 3.44 -6.04
C VAL A 334 15.96 3.09 -4.98
N GLY A 335 14.67 3.16 -5.31
CA GLY A 335 13.59 2.70 -4.43
C GLY A 335 13.74 1.22 -4.03
N ARG A 336 14.08 0.35 -4.99
CA ARG A 336 14.38 -1.07 -4.73
C ARG A 336 15.58 -1.23 -3.78
N PHE A 337 16.65 -0.48 -4.00
CA PHE A 337 17.83 -0.49 -3.14
C PHE A 337 17.49 -0.04 -1.71
N LEU A 338 16.74 1.04 -1.55
CA LEU A 338 16.30 1.54 -0.24
C LEU A 338 15.44 0.52 0.51
N LEU A 339 14.55 -0.18 -0.20
CA LEU A 339 13.76 -1.27 0.37
C LEU A 339 14.65 -2.41 0.86
N ASP A 340 15.55 -2.89 0.01
CA ASP A 340 16.48 -3.98 0.37
C ASP A 340 17.42 -3.58 1.52
N ALA A 341 17.85 -2.31 1.57
CA ALA A 341 18.61 -1.77 2.68
C ALA A 341 17.80 -1.79 4.00
N ASN A 342 16.53 -1.37 3.98
CA ASN A 342 15.65 -1.45 5.16
C ASN A 342 15.43 -2.89 5.62
N LEU A 343 15.23 -3.82 4.68
CA LEU A 343 15.08 -5.25 4.95
C LEU A 343 16.32 -5.88 5.57
N ARG A 344 17.53 -5.47 5.13
CA ARG A 344 18.81 -6.01 5.62
C ARG A 344 19.32 -5.34 6.89
N SER A 345 18.82 -4.16 7.23
CA SER A 345 19.22 -3.40 8.42
C SER A 345 18.16 -3.48 9.52
N ILE A 346 17.23 -2.53 9.53
CA ILE A 346 16.22 -2.33 10.58
C ILE A 346 15.32 -3.56 10.74
N LEU A 347 14.99 -4.22 9.62
CA LEU A 347 14.06 -5.33 9.59
C LEU A 347 14.75 -6.71 9.47
N ARG A 348 16.07 -6.76 9.69
CA ARG A 348 16.88 -7.97 9.51
C ARG A 348 16.40 -9.13 10.38
N SER A 349 16.01 -8.85 11.62
CA SER A 349 15.58 -9.86 12.60
C SER A 349 14.19 -10.44 12.33
N ARG A 350 13.45 -9.88 11.37
CA ARG A 350 12.07 -10.28 11.07
C ARG A 350 12.04 -11.31 9.95
N SER A 351 11.96 -12.58 10.35
CA SER A 351 12.03 -13.72 9.43
C SER A 351 10.91 -13.74 8.39
N GLU A 352 9.75 -13.17 8.69
CA GLU A 352 8.64 -13.03 7.75
C GLU A 352 8.97 -12.14 6.55
N PHE A 353 9.75 -11.08 6.75
CA PHE A 353 10.13 -10.17 5.67
C PHE A 353 11.30 -10.72 4.87
N GLN A 354 12.20 -11.48 5.50
CA GLN A 354 13.22 -12.24 4.76
C GLN A 354 12.58 -13.34 3.90
N TRP A 355 11.56 -14.02 4.44
CA TRP A 355 10.77 -14.98 3.68
C TRP A 355 10.03 -14.31 2.51
N ALA A 356 9.35 -13.19 2.76
CA ALA A 356 8.65 -12.45 1.70
C ALA A 356 9.62 -11.97 0.62
N ARG A 357 10.80 -11.47 1.00
CA ARG A 357 11.83 -11.03 0.05
C ARG A 357 12.33 -12.15 -0.86
N LYS A 358 12.38 -13.37 -0.35
CA LYS A 358 12.82 -14.56 -1.10
C LYS A 358 11.72 -15.14 -1.99
N ASN A 359 10.47 -15.13 -1.53
CA ASN A 359 9.40 -15.93 -2.16
C ASN A 359 8.27 -15.13 -2.80
N VAL A 360 8.12 -13.84 -2.46
CA VAL A 360 6.93 -13.04 -2.79
C VAL A 360 7.31 -11.78 -3.54
N LEU A 361 8.26 -10.99 -3.01
CA LEU A 361 8.65 -9.71 -3.60
C LEU A 361 9.31 -9.90 -4.97
N ILE A 362 9.16 -8.92 -5.86
CA ILE A 362 9.79 -8.98 -7.18
C ILE A 362 11.31 -8.94 -7.01
N SER A 363 12.00 -9.92 -7.61
CA SER A 363 13.45 -9.95 -7.58
C SER A 363 14.04 -8.81 -8.41
N THR A 364 15.20 -8.28 -8.01
CA THR A 364 15.87 -7.20 -8.73
C THR A 364 16.14 -7.55 -10.20
N PRO A 365 16.58 -8.77 -10.56
CA PRO A 365 16.71 -9.16 -11.97
C PRO A 365 15.38 -9.10 -12.74
N ARG A 366 14.28 -9.61 -12.17
CA ARG A 366 12.95 -9.52 -12.81
C ARG A 366 12.47 -8.08 -12.94
N LEU A 367 12.76 -7.23 -11.96
CA LEU A 367 12.44 -5.80 -12.05
C LEU A 367 13.21 -5.13 -13.20
N LEU A 368 14.49 -5.47 -13.39
CA LEU A 368 15.29 -4.99 -14.51
C LEU A 368 14.72 -5.48 -15.85
N GLU A 369 14.32 -6.75 -15.95
CA GLU A 369 13.66 -7.29 -17.15
C GLU A 369 12.37 -6.51 -17.47
N ILE A 370 11.53 -6.24 -16.46
CA ILE A 370 10.32 -5.40 -16.61
C ILE A 370 10.69 -4.00 -17.11
N TYR A 371 11.72 -3.38 -16.53
CA TYR A 371 12.18 -2.05 -16.93
C TYR A 371 12.72 -2.02 -18.36
N ILE A 372 13.48 -3.02 -18.78
CA ILE A 372 13.92 -3.18 -20.16
C ILE A 372 12.70 -3.29 -21.09
N GLY A 373 11.72 -4.12 -20.73
CA GLY A 373 10.47 -4.25 -21.49
C GLY A 373 9.71 -2.93 -21.61
N MET A 374 9.60 -2.16 -20.51
CA MET A 374 8.99 -0.83 -20.53
C MET A 374 9.75 0.15 -21.43
N VAL A 375 11.08 0.11 -21.43
CA VAL A 375 11.92 0.95 -22.31
C VAL A 375 11.71 0.57 -23.77
N LEU A 376 11.64 -0.72 -24.09
CA LEU A 376 11.35 -1.18 -25.45
C LEU A 376 9.98 -0.68 -25.92
N LEU A 377 8.95 -0.79 -25.07
CA LEU A 377 7.61 -0.26 -25.37
C LEU A 377 7.62 1.26 -25.53
N GLU A 378 8.43 1.98 -24.74
CA GLU A 378 8.63 3.42 -24.89
C GLU A 378 9.22 3.75 -26.26
N TYR A 379 10.28 3.06 -26.68
CA TYR A 379 10.92 3.24 -27.99
C TYR A 379 10.01 2.85 -29.17
N MET A 380 9.12 1.88 -28.99
CA MET A 380 8.10 1.51 -29.98
C MET A 380 6.95 2.53 -30.08
N GLY A 381 6.97 3.59 -29.27
CA GLY A 381 5.99 4.68 -29.32
C GLY A 381 4.75 4.45 -28.44
N ALA A 382 4.70 3.40 -27.63
CA ALA A 382 3.59 3.15 -26.71
C ALA A 382 3.54 4.15 -25.54
N LYS A 383 4.65 4.86 -25.27
CA LYS A 383 4.75 5.93 -24.25
C LYS A 383 4.36 5.48 -22.82
N VAL A 384 4.60 4.22 -22.49
CA VAL A 384 4.20 3.60 -21.20
C VAL A 384 4.91 4.25 -20.01
N ILE A 385 6.19 4.59 -20.15
CA ILE A 385 6.95 5.26 -19.09
C ILE A 385 6.54 6.73 -19.03
N THR A 386 6.38 7.40 -20.17
CA THR A 386 5.94 8.80 -20.23
C THR A 386 4.61 9.01 -19.48
N TYR A 387 3.65 8.09 -19.62
CA TYR A 387 2.34 8.14 -18.95
C TYR A 387 2.24 7.22 -17.72
N ILE A 388 3.37 6.91 -17.06
CA ILE A 388 3.37 5.97 -15.94
C ILE A 388 2.58 6.49 -14.72
N LYS A 389 2.48 7.81 -14.52
CA LYS A 389 1.77 8.40 -13.36
C LYS A 389 0.29 7.99 -13.31
N PRO A 390 -0.54 8.22 -14.36
CA PRO A 390 -1.94 7.78 -14.32
C PRO A 390 -2.07 6.24 -14.22
N ILE A 391 -1.17 5.48 -14.86
CA ILE A 391 -1.14 4.02 -14.75
C ILE A 391 -0.88 3.61 -13.29
N ALA A 392 0.10 4.23 -12.64
CA ALA A 392 0.44 3.96 -11.24
C ALA A 392 -0.73 4.29 -10.29
N VAL A 393 -1.47 5.39 -10.52
CA VAL A 393 -2.66 5.73 -9.72
C VAL A 393 -3.74 4.64 -9.84
N VAL A 394 -4.01 4.13 -11.05
CA VAL A 394 -4.96 3.02 -11.25
C VAL A 394 -4.49 1.75 -10.54
N ILE A 395 -3.18 1.45 -10.59
CA ILE A 395 -2.61 0.29 -9.90
C ILE A 395 -2.70 0.45 -8.37
N PHE A 396 -2.30 1.61 -7.83
CA PHE A 396 -2.25 1.86 -6.39
C PHE A 396 -3.64 1.83 -5.76
N PHE A 397 -4.59 2.53 -6.38
CA PHE A 397 -5.90 2.77 -5.77
C PHE A 397 -6.99 1.88 -6.34
N GLY A 398 -6.94 1.54 -7.63
CA GLY A 398 -7.86 0.57 -8.22
C GLY A 398 -7.58 -0.83 -7.71
N LEU A 399 -6.48 -1.44 -8.16
CA LEU A 399 -6.17 -2.85 -7.82
C LEU A 399 -5.98 -3.05 -6.31
N GLY A 400 -5.34 -2.09 -5.63
CA GLY A 400 -5.14 -2.12 -4.18
C GLY A 400 -6.45 -2.13 -3.38
N SER A 401 -7.46 -1.34 -3.79
CA SER A 401 -8.75 -1.29 -3.10
C SER A 401 -9.61 -2.50 -3.43
N THR A 402 -9.68 -2.90 -4.71
CA THR A 402 -10.44 -4.07 -5.15
C THR A 402 -9.95 -5.35 -4.47
N GLY A 403 -8.64 -5.51 -4.30
CA GLY A 403 -8.10 -6.69 -3.62
C GLY A 403 -8.59 -6.84 -2.17
N LEU A 404 -8.72 -5.74 -1.42
CA LEU A 404 -9.23 -5.77 -0.04
C LEU A 404 -10.76 -5.89 0.01
N LEU A 405 -11.44 -5.17 -0.88
CA LEU A 405 -12.90 -5.16 -0.98
C LEU A 405 -13.43 -6.54 -1.40
N ALA A 406 -12.81 -7.17 -2.39
CA ALA A 406 -13.22 -8.50 -2.87
C ALA A 406 -13.23 -9.53 -1.74
N VAL A 407 -12.23 -9.52 -0.86
CA VAL A 407 -12.22 -10.48 0.26
C VAL A 407 -13.27 -10.15 1.31
N ALA A 408 -13.52 -8.87 1.58
CA ALA A 408 -14.57 -8.44 2.49
C ALA A 408 -15.97 -8.77 1.95
N ALA A 409 -16.22 -8.47 0.67
CA ALA A 409 -17.45 -8.80 -0.04
C ALA A 409 -17.68 -10.31 -0.08
N TYR A 410 -16.63 -11.10 -0.36
CA TYR A 410 -16.69 -12.56 -0.31
C TYR A 410 -17.10 -13.06 1.08
N SER A 411 -16.47 -12.52 2.13
CA SER A 411 -16.76 -12.89 3.52
C SER A 411 -18.21 -12.57 3.92
N ILE A 412 -18.77 -11.46 3.44
CA ILE A 412 -20.19 -11.10 3.66
C ILE A 412 -21.11 -12.01 2.85
N ALA A 413 -20.78 -12.29 1.59
CA ALA A 413 -21.63 -13.03 0.68
C ALA A 413 -21.76 -14.52 1.03
N VAL A 414 -20.71 -15.13 1.61
CA VAL A 414 -20.71 -16.55 1.98
C VAL A 414 -21.42 -16.82 3.32
N ARG A 415 -21.72 -15.78 4.10
CA ARG A 415 -22.49 -15.84 5.34
C ARG A 415 -23.98 -15.69 5.09
#